data_AF-A0A521UUJ2-F1
#
_entry.id   AF-A0A521UUJ2-F1
#
_cell.length_a   1.000
_cell.length_b   1.000
_cell.length_c   1.000
_cell.angle_alpha   90.00
_cell.angle_beta   90.00
_cell.angle_gamma   90.00
#
_symmetry.space_group_name_H-M   'P 1'
#
loop_
_entity.id
_entity.type
_entity.pdbx_description
1 polymer ?
#
loop_
_entity_poly.entity_id
_entity_poly.type
_entity_poly.pdbx_seq_one_letter_code
_entity_poly.pdbx_strand_id
1 'polypeptide(L)'
;MLGLLFPRELPDIRVAGTLAIFFVLVVAADLNPVVLAGGALVTVGTAINLTNAILFGPGWAVVLAAASVVVTELMLRRPWYKILFNSMGSVVWVGLAAMAYQAVHDPAAMPLGSYQNLAAILAYALVDFVFNSILVSLILGLSQRLSPFHVWGANLEGVILQFATMAPLGVLIAATYRQTSIVGAMLLVLPLIVVYVSFRTLQHLREQTLKTVEALADAVDRRDAYTAQHSEVVSEYCRKLAIKMGLPLQEVEAIVLAARVHDLGKIAVPDSVLLKPGKLDADEWETMQEHPSVGADILGKLWLYRRSREFVLYHQERYDGKGYPTGIAGDEIPLGARIISVVDAY
;
A
#
# COMPACT_ATOMS: atom_id res chain seq x y z
N MET A 1 31.45 23.44 -2.03
CA MET A 1 30.18 22.69 -1.89
C MET A 1 30.06 21.59 -2.95
N LEU A 2 30.26 21.87 -4.25
CA LEU A 2 30.22 20.86 -5.33
C LEU A 2 31.18 19.66 -5.16
N GLY A 3 32.39 19.88 -4.62
CA GLY A 3 33.38 18.81 -4.38
C GLY A 3 33.05 17.83 -3.25
N LEU A 4 31.96 18.06 -2.50
CA LEU A 4 31.41 17.07 -1.56
C LEU A 4 30.40 16.14 -2.25
N LEU A 5 29.79 16.60 -3.35
CA LEU A 5 28.73 15.88 -4.05
C LEU A 5 29.25 15.08 -5.24
N PHE A 6 30.21 15.62 -5.98
CA PHE A 6 30.78 14.98 -7.15
C PHE A 6 32.24 14.57 -6.91
N PRO A 7 32.69 13.46 -7.52
CA PRO A 7 34.11 13.18 -7.65
C PRO A 7 34.83 14.36 -8.32
N ARG A 8 36.11 14.56 -7.99
CA ARG A 8 36.91 15.66 -8.55
C ARG A 8 37.17 15.52 -10.04
N GLU A 9 37.07 14.30 -10.57
CA GLU A 9 37.27 13.98 -11.98
C GLU A 9 35.95 13.53 -12.61
N LEU A 10 35.78 13.84 -13.91
CA LEU A 10 34.65 13.35 -14.68
C LEU A 10 34.73 11.83 -14.84
N PRO A 11 33.58 11.14 -14.92
CA PRO A 11 33.56 9.70 -15.13
C PRO A 11 34.23 9.33 -16.45
N ASP A 12 35.06 8.29 -16.42
CA ASP A 12 35.60 7.70 -17.63
C ASP A 12 34.48 7.04 -18.47
N ILE A 13 34.83 6.57 -19.68
CA ILE A 13 33.85 5.98 -20.59
C ILE A 13 33.15 4.73 -20.03
N ARG A 14 33.80 3.97 -19.14
CA ARG A 14 33.22 2.77 -18.53
C ARG A 14 32.21 3.16 -17.45
N VAL A 15 32.55 4.14 -16.63
CA VAL A 15 31.65 4.70 -15.61
C VAL A 15 30.47 5.39 -16.29
N ALA A 16 30.70 6.19 -17.33
CA ALA A 16 29.64 6.82 -18.11
C ALA A 16 28.68 5.79 -18.73
N GLY A 17 29.21 4.70 -19.31
CA GLY A 17 28.40 3.60 -19.81
C GLY A 17 27.58 2.91 -18.72
N THR A 18 28.14 2.73 -17.52
CA THR A 18 27.42 2.17 -16.37
C THR A 18 26.29 3.07 -15.91
N LEU A 19 26.56 4.37 -15.74
CA LEU A 19 25.56 5.38 -15.38
C LEU A 19 24.40 5.40 -16.38
N ALA A 20 24.69 5.28 -17.68
CA ALA A 20 23.68 5.21 -18.73
C ALA A 20 22.81 3.95 -18.63
N ILE A 21 23.40 2.78 -18.33
CA ILE A 21 22.63 1.54 -18.13
C ILE A 21 21.72 1.66 -16.92
N PHE A 22 22.25 2.13 -15.78
CA PHE A 22 21.46 2.30 -14.57
C PHE A 22 20.37 3.37 -14.74
N PHE A 23 20.64 4.44 -15.48
CA PHE A 23 19.62 5.40 -15.88
C PHE A 23 18.44 4.74 -16.60
N VAL A 24 18.72 3.93 -17.63
CA VAL A 24 17.69 3.21 -18.39
C VAL A 24 16.90 2.26 -17.49
N LEU A 25 17.57 1.55 -16.57
CA LEU A 25 16.90 0.65 -15.64
C LEU A 25 15.99 1.40 -14.66
N VAL A 26 16.40 2.57 -14.15
CA VAL A 26 15.55 3.40 -13.28
C VAL A 26 14.34 3.90 -14.07
N VAL A 27 14.52 4.42 -15.29
CA VAL A 27 13.40 4.86 -16.14
C VAL A 27 12.44 3.69 -16.43
N ALA A 28 12.95 2.51 -16.78
CA ALA A 28 12.13 1.33 -17.02
C ALA A 28 11.33 0.91 -15.76
N ALA A 29 11.94 1.00 -14.58
CA ALA A 29 11.27 0.74 -13.31
C ALA A 29 10.20 1.79 -12.99
N ASP A 30 10.50 3.07 -13.19
CA ASP A 30 9.58 4.18 -12.88
C ASP A 30 8.41 4.28 -13.88
N LEU A 31 8.56 3.76 -15.11
CA LEU A 31 7.47 3.56 -16.06
C LEU A 31 6.50 2.44 -15.63
N ASN A 32 6.92 1.58 -14.70
CA ASN A 32 6.16 0.41 -14.25
C ASN A 32 5.99 0.42 -12.71
N PRO A 33 5.33 1.46 -12.14
CA PRO A 33 5.09 1.50 -10.70
C PRO A 33 4.07 0.44 -10.30
N VAL A 34 4.21 -0.08 -9.09
CA VAL A 34 3.16 -0.84 -8.40
C VAL A 34 2.30 0.14 -7.63
N VAL A 35 0.99 0.07 -7.82
CA VAL A 35 0.01 0.89 -7.09
C VAL A 35 -0.31 0.18 -5.78
N LEU A 36 -0.15 0.88 -4.66
CA LEU A 36 -0.58 0.42 -3.33
C LEU A 36 -2.02 0.86 -3.03
N ALA A 37 -2.58 0.28 -1.96
CA ALA A 37 -3.88 0.70 -1.43
C ALA A 37 -3.87 2.20 -1.07
N GLY A 38 -4.87 2.96 -1.54
CA GLY A 38 -4.92 4.42 -1.34
C GLY A 38 -4.17 5.25 -2.41
N GLY A 39 -3.58 4.59 -3.41
CA GLY A 39 -3.06 5.26 -4.62
C GLY A 39 -1.60 5.71 -4.55
N ALA A 40 -0.85 5.31 -3.51
CA ALA A 40 0.60 5.51 -3.50
C ALA A 40 1.26 4.63 -4.58
N LEU A 41 2.32 5.15 -5.18
CA LEU A 41 3.08 4.46 -6.21
C LEU A 41 4.44 4.07 -5.64
N VAL A 42 4.82 2.82 -5.86
CA VAL A 42 6.12 2.29 -5.44
C VAL A 42 6.85 1.66 -6.63
N THR A 43 8.16 1.88 -6.72
CA THR A 43 8.97 1.39 -7.86
C THR A 43 10.15 0.56 -7.37
N VAL A 44 10.60 -0.40 -8.18
CA VAL A 44 11.85 -1.13 -7.89
C VAL A 44 13.10 -0.28 -8.21
N GLY A 45 12.91 0.93 -8.75
CA GLY A 45 13.98 1.90 -9.03
C GLY A 45 14.73 2.33 -7.77
N THR A 46 14.11 2.26 -6.60
CA THR A 46 14.74 2.54 -5.30
C THR A 46 16.02 1.72 -5.08
N ALA A 47 16.04 0.45 -5.49
CA ALA A 47 17.23 -0.40 -5.38
C ALA A 47 18.39 0.16 -6.20
N ILE A 48 18.12 0.61 -7.43
CA ILE A 48 19.12 1.16 -8.34
C ILE A 48 19.59 2.55 -7.87
N ASN A 49 18.70 3.37 -7.30
CA ASN A 49 19.08 4.65 -6.69
C ASN A 49 20.04 4.46 -5.51
N LEU A 50 19.80 3.47 -4.65
CA LEU A 50 20.74 3.09 -3.59
C LEU A 50 22.08 2.61 -4.18
N THR A 51 22.05 1.77 -5.22
CA THR A 51 23.26 1.34 -5.93
C THR A 51 24.07 2.55 -6.44
N ASN A 52 23.40 3.53 -7.05
CA ASN A 52 24.04 4.74 -7.55
C ASN A 52 24.70 5.54 -6.42
N ALA A 53 24.04 5.66 -5.27
CA ALA A 53 24.60 6.35 -4.10
C ALA A 53 25.86 5.64 -3.56
N ILE A 54 25.85 4.30 -3.49
CA ILE A 54 26.97 3.50 -3.00
C ILE A 54 28.18 3.54 -3.96
N LEU A 55 27.94 3.53 -5.27
CA LEU A 55 29.00 3.42 -6.27
C LEU A 55 29.56 4.77 -6.71
N PHE A 56 28.71 5.78 -6.88
CA PHE A 56 29.06 7.03 -7.54
C PHE A 56 28.87 8.26 -6.65
N GLY A 57 28.38 8.08 -5.43
CA GLY A 57 28.16 9.15 -4.47
C GLY A 57 26.87 9.95 -4.71
N PRO A 58 26.58 10.93 -3.85
CA PRO A 58 25.29 11.62 -3.83
C PRO A 58 25.03 12.47 -5.07
N GLY A 59 26.06 13.09 -5.68
CA GLY A 59 25.88 13.94 -6.86
C GLY A 59 25.31 13.17 -8.04
N TRP A 60 25.92 12.03 -8.39
CA TRP A 60 25.44 11.19 -9.48
C TRP A 60 24.11 10.49 -9.16
N ALA A 61 23.89 10.07 -7.91
CA ALA A 61 22.61 9.52 -7.49
C ALA A 61 21.45 10.53 -7.69
N VAL A 62 21.66 11.79 -7.29
CA VAL A 62 20.68 12.87 -7.48
C VAL A 62 20.46 13.18 -8.95
N VAL A 63 21.52 13.30 -9.75
CA VAL A 63 21.40 13.59 -11.19
C VAL A 63 20.60 12.49 -11.90
N LEU A 64 20.93 11.22 -11.62
CA LEU A 64 20.24 10.09 -12.24
C LEU A 64 18.78 10.02 -11.81
N ALA A 65 18.48 10.18 -10.52
CA ALA A 65 17.10 10.16 -10.01
C ALA A 65 16.25 11.32 -10.52
N ALA A 66 16.82 12.53 -10.62
CA ALA A 66 16.11 13.69 -11.17
C ALA A 66 15.85 13.51 -12.67
N ALA A 67 16.88 13.11 -13.42
CA ALA A 67 16.78 12.89 -14.85
C ALA A 67 15.80 11.75 -15.19
N SER A 68 15.81 10.65 -14.41
CA SER A 68 14.92 9.52 -14.66
C SER A 68 13.46 9.93 -14.46
N VAL A 69 13.16 10.66 -13.38
CA VAL A 69 11.81 11.19 -13.12
C VAL A 69 11.37 12.12 -14.26
N VAL A 70 12.22 13.05 -14.69
CA VAL A 70 11.88 13.95 -15.81
C VAL A 70 11.55 13.15 -17.07
N VAL A 71 12.40 12.20 -17.46
CA VAL A 71 12.19 11.40 -18.68
C VAL A 71 10.93 10.53 -18.56
N THR A 72 10.75 9.83 -17.44
CA THR A 72 9.57 9.00 -17.17
C THR A 72 8.29 9.83 -17.26
N GLU A 73 8.24 10.98 -16.57
CA GLU A 73 7.04 11.82 -16.53
C GLU A 73 6.72 12.46 -17.90
N LEU A 74 7.75 12.81 -18.69
CA LEU A 74 7.58 13.25 -20.07
C LEU A 74 7.00 12.14 -20.96
N MET A 75 7.52 10.91 -20.83
CA MET A 75 6.99 9.74 -21.56
C MET A 75 5.54 9.44 -21.17
N LEU A 76 5.19 9.63 -19.90
CA LEU A 76 3.82 9.53 -19.38
C LEU A 76 2.94 10.74 -19.70
N ARG A 77 3.46 11.74 -20.44
CA ARG A 77 2.75 12.98 -20.84
C ARG A 77 2.12 13.72 -19.66
N ARG A 78 2.82 13.74 -18.53
CA ARG A 78 2.36 14.39 -17.30
C ARG A 78 2.52 15.91 -17.44
N PRO A 79 1.66 16.71 -16.79
CA PRO A 79 1.74 18.16 -16.88
C PRO A 79 3.05 18.67 -16.26
N TRP A 80 3.57 19.78 -16.80
CA TRP A 80 4.88 20.34 -16.45
C TRP A 80 5.09 20.56 -14.94
N TYR A 81 4.04 20.96 -14.22
CA TYR A 81 4.13 21.22 -12.78
C TYR A 81 4.31 19.92 -11.97
N LYS A 82 3.78 18.77 -12.44
CA LYS A 82 4.02 17.46 -11.83
C LYS A 82 5.44 16.98 -12.11
N ILE A 83 5.93 17.17 -13.34
CA ILE A 83 7.31 16.86 -13.71
C ILE A 83 8.27 17.62 -12.79
N LEU A 84 8.09 18.94 -12.67
CA LEU A 84 8.92 19.80 -11.81
C LEU A 84 8.83 19.36 -10.36
N PHE A 85 7.62 19.16 -9.85
CA PHE A 85 7.42 18.77 -8.46
C PHE A 85 8.06 17.41 -8.13
N ASN A 86 7.82 16.37 -8.94
CA ASN A 86 8.34 15.03 -8.70
C ASN A 86 9.88 14.99 -8.83
N SER A 87 10.44 15.72 -9.81
CA SER A 87 11.89 15.79 -9.98
C SER A 87 12.58 16.58 -8.86
N MET A 88 12.00 17.70 -8.40
CA MET A 88 12.53 18.43 -7.25
C MET A 88 12.41 17.61 -5.96
N GLY A 89 11.30 16.89 -5.79
CA GLY A 89 11.15 15.93 -4.72
C GLY A 89 12.28 14.90 -4.75
N SER A 90 12.56 14.30 -5.92
CA SER A 90 13.55 13.23 -6.02
C SER A 90 14.96 13.68 -5.70
N VAL A 91 15.30 14.91 -6.06
CA VAL A 91 16.53 15.57 -5.62
C VAL A 91 16.61 15.62 -4.09
N VAL A 92 15.52 15.94 -3.39
CA VAL A 92 15.49 16.06 -1.93
C VAL A 92 15.65 14.70 -1.26
N TRP A 93 14.77 13.73 -1.52
CA TRP A 93 14.83 12.46 -0.75
C TRP A 93 16.04 11.60 -1.14
N VAL A 94 16.40 11.51 -2.43
CA VAL A 94 17.61 10.76 -2.86
C VAL A 94 18.87 11.47 -2.39
N GLY A 95 18.91 12.80 -2.48
CA GLY A 95 20.05 13.59 -2.03
C GLY A 95 20.30 13.45 -0.54
N LEU A 96 19.26 13.63 0.29
CA LEU A 96 19.38 13.47 1.74
C LEU A 96 19.77 12.04 2.12
N ALA A 97 19.18 11.02 1.51
CA ALA A 97 19.51 9.62 1.77
C ALA A 97 20.96 9.29 1.39
N ALA A 98 21.40 9.73 0.21
CA ALA A 98 22.77 9.51 -0.25
C ALA A 98 23.81 10.28 0.59
N MET A 99 23.48 11.48 1.06
CA MET A 99 24.33 12.22 2.00
C MET A 99 24.42 11.53 3.36
N ALA A 100 23.31 10.98 3.86
CA ALA A 100 23.29 10.21 5.11
C ALA A 100 24.17 8.95 5.00
N TYR A 101 24.13 8.25 3.86
CA TYR A 101 25.05 7.16 3.56
C TYR A 101 26.51 7.64 3.59
N GLN A 102 26.81 8.70 2.82
CA GLN A 102 28.18 9.18 2.65
C GLN A 102 28.81 9.67 3.95
N ALA A 103 28.01 10.26 4.85
CA ALA A 103 28.47 10.78 6.13
C ALA A 103 28.99 9.69 7.08
N VAL A 104 28.51 8.45 6.93
CA VAL A 104 28.80 7.36 7.86
C VAL A 104 29.63 6.26 7.22
N HIS A 105 29.55 6.02 5.91
CA HIS A 105 30.19 4.86 5.29
C HIS A 105 31.72 4.83 5.44
N ASP A 106 32.26 3.62 5.51
CA ASP A 106 33.68 3.33 5.33
C ASP A 106 33.95 3.09 3.83
N PRO A 107 34.66 4.01 3.15
CA PRO A 107 34.95 3.90 1.72
C PRO A 107 35.94 2.78 1.40
N ALA A 108 36.74 2.32 2.38
CA ALA A 108 37.74 1.27 2.17
C ALA A 108 37.12 -0.14 2.22
N ALA A 109 36.01 -0.31 2.92
CA ALA A 109 35.29 -1.57 3.01
C ALA A 109 34.34 -1.80 1.82
N MET A 110 34.06 -3.08 1.52
CA MET A 110 32.93 -3.45 0.66
C MET A 110 31.59 -3.01 1.31
N PRO A 111 30.50 -2.86 0.54
CA PRO A 111 29.21 -2.43 1.08
C PRO A 111 28.69 -3.28 2.26
N LEU A 112 28.98 -4.58 2.29
CA LEU A 112 28.65 -5.49 3.40
C LEU A 112 29.87 -5.88 4.26
N GLY A 113 31.00 -5.20 4.07
CA GLY A 113 32.28 -5.56 4.69
C GLY A 113 32.52 -4.97 6.07
N SER A 114 31.65 -4.08 6.56
CA SER A 114 31.81 -3.44 7.87
C SER A 114 30.45 -3.10 8.51
N TYR A 115 30.40 -3.11 9.84
CA TYR A 115 29.23 -2.65 10.60
C TYR A 115 28.90 -1.18 10.32
N GLN A 116 29.92 -0.37 10.03
CA GLN A 116 29.78 1.02 9.63
C GLN A 116 29.02 1.17 8.30
N ASN A 117 29.31 0.32 7.31
CA ASN A 117 28.58 0.32 6.04
C ASN A 117 27.15 -0.21 6.19
N LEU A 118 26.91 -1.19 7.08
CA LEU A 118 25.56 -1.62 7.42
C LEU A 118 24.75 -0.48 8.05
N ALA A 119 25.34 0.27 8.98
CA ALA A 119 24.71 1.45 9.57
C ALA A 119 24.42 2.54 8.53
N ALA A 120 25.34 2.76 7.58
CA ALA A 120 25.15 3.72 6.50
C ALA A 120 24.01 3.31 5.55
N ILE A 121 23.86 2.03 5.23
CA ILE A 121 22.74 1.49 4.43
C ILE A 121 21.41 1.69 5.15
N LEU A 122 21.35 1.38 6.45
CA LEU A 122 20.15 1.60 7.25
C LEU A 122 19.80 3.09 7.36
N ALA A 123 20.80 3.97 7.49
CA ALA A 123 20.62 5.41 7.48
C ALA A 123 20.05 5.89 6.14
N TYR A 124 20.58 5.41 5.01
CA TYR A 124 20.02 5.69 3.69
C TYR A 124 18.54 5.27 3.63
N ALA A 125 18.25 4.01 3.96
CA ALA A 125 16.91 3.44 3.84
C ALA A 125 15.90 4.18 4.72
N LEU A 126 16.29 4.55 5.95
CA LEU A 126 15.45 5.29 6.88
C LEU A 126 15.18 6.71 6.37
N VAL A 127 16.20 7.43 5.89
CA VAL A 127 16.04 8.79 5.37
C VAL A 127 15.18 8.78 4.10
N ASP A 128 15.46 7.88 3.16
CA ASP A 128 14.65 7.72 1.96
C ASP A 128 13.19 7.41 2.31
N PHE A 129 12.95 6.42 3.19
CA PHE A 129 11.62 6.07 3.67
C PHE A 129 10.89 7.26 4.30
N VAL A 130 11.49 7.97 5.26
CA VAL A 130 10.84 9.06 5.99
C VAL A 130 10.49 10.22 5.05
N PHE A 131 11.45 10.71 4.28
CA PHE A 131 11.23 11.89 3.43
C PHE A 131 10.30 11.59 2.26
N ASN A 132 10.46 10.43 1.60
CA ASN A 132 9.57 10.02 0.53
C ASN A 132 8.14 9.80 1.05
N SER A 133 7.98 9.07 2.16
CA SER A 133 6.65 8.77 2.72
C SER A 133 5.92 10.02 3.19
N ILE A 134 6.60 10.99 3.81
CA ILE A 134 6.00 12.26 4.22
C ILE A 134 5.50 13.03 2.99
N LEU A 135 6.33 13.15 1.95
CA LEU A 135 5.95 13.85 0.72
C LEU A 135 4.74 13.20 0.06
N VAL A 136 4.78 11.89 -0.19
CA VAL A 136 3.67 11.15 -0.81
C VAL A 136 2.38 11.29 0.01
N SER A 137 2.47 11.13 1.33
CA SER A 137 1.31 11.21 2.22
C SER A 137 0.70 12.61 2.26
N LEU A 138 1.54 13.65 2.23
CA LEU A 138 1.08 15.04 2.21
C LEU A 138 0.39 15.38 0.88
N ILE A 139 0.96 14.96 -0.25
CA ILE A 139 0.39 15.20 -1.58
C ILE A 139 -0.94 14.49 -1.74
N LEU A 140 -0.98 13.18 -1.44
CA LEU A 140 -2.20 12.39 -1.57
C LEU A 140 -3.26 12.85 -0.58
N GLY A 141 -2.87 13.19 0.66
CA GLY A 141 -3.78 13.76 1.66
C GLY A 141 -4.43 15.05 1.15
N LEU A 142 -3.62 16.00 0.65
CA LEU A 142 -4.13 17.24 0.08
C LEU A 142 -5.00 17.01 -1.18
N SER A 143 -4.57 16.11 -2.07
CA SER A 143 -5.28 15.83 -3.32
C SER A 143 -6.61 15.11 -3.11
N GLN A 144 -6.69 14.22 -2.10
CA GLN A 144 -7.88 13.43 -1.79
C GLN A 144 -8.73 14.04 -0.68
N ARG A 145 -8.32 15.19 -0.12
CA ARG A 145 -8.93 15.83 1.06
C ARG A 145 -8.98 14.91 2.27
N LEU A 146 -7.98 14.05 2.42
CA LEU A 146 -7.76 13.18 3.57
C LEU A 146 -6.64 13.75 4.45
N SER A 147 -6.62 13.36 5.73
CA SER A 147 -5.48 13.66 6.59
C SER A 147 -4.22 12.97 6.05
N PRO A 148 -3.06 13.65 5.95
CA PRO A 148 -1.81 13.01 5.56
C PRO A 148 -1.44 11.82 6.47
N PHE A 149 -1.80 11.88 7.76
CA PHE A 149 -1.59 10.76 8.69
C PHE A 149 -2.44 9.53 8.33
N HIS A 150 -3.62 9.76 7.78
CA HIS A 150 -4.50 8.70 7.30
C HIS A 150 -3.89 8.03 6.06
N VAL A 151 -3.36 8.80 5.10
CA VAL A 151 -2.69 8.23 3.92
C VAL A 151 -1.42 7.46 4.32
N TRP A 152 -0.62 8.03 5.22
CA TRP A 152 0.62 7.42 5.66
C TRP A 152 0.38 6.06 6.32
N GLY A 153 -0.59 5.98 7.24
CA GLY A 153 -0.94 4.72 7.89
C GLY A 153 -1.40 3.63 6.91
N ALA A 154 -2.09 3.99 5.82
CA ALA A 154 -2.70 3.04 4.88
C ALA A 154 -1.61 2.34 4.06
N ASN A 155 -0.57 3.09 3.77
CA ASN A 155 0.51 2.68 2.90
C ASN A 155 1.71 2.12 3.68
N LEU A 156 1.73 2.26 5.00
CA LEU A 156 2.89 1.98 5.84
C LEU A 156 3.43 0.56 5.66
N GLU A 157 2.56 -0.45 5.72
CA GLU A 157 2.94 -1.86 5.58
C GLU A 157 3.54 -2.14 4.19
N GLY A 158 2.88 -1.66 3.13
CA GLY A 158 3.33 -1.86 1.75
C GLY A 158 4.66 -1.18 1.46
N VAL A 159 4.83 0.04 1.97
CA VAL A 159 6.08 0.81 1.80
C VAL A 159 7.22 0.17 2.59
N ILE A 160 7.01 -0.22 3.86
CA ILE A 160 8.04 -0.91 4.66
C ILE A 160 8.49 -2.20 3.98
N LEU A 161 7.55 -3.01 3.49
CA LEU A 161 7.86 -4.27 2.82
C LEU A 161 8.68 -4.05 1.53
N GLN A 162 8.36 -3.00 0.76
CA GLN A 162 9.16 -2.61 -0.39
C GLN A 162 10.59 -2.22 0.03
N PHE A 163 10.77 -1.35 1.02
CA PHE A 163 12.10 -0.93 1.47
C PHE A 163 12.93 -2.10 2.02
N ALA A 164 12.30 -2.99 2.77
CA ALA A 164 12.93 -4.20 3.31
C ALA A 164 13.44 -5.15 2.21
N THR A 165 12.83 -5.15 1.03
CA THR A 165 13.26 -5.98 -0.11
C THR A 165 14.22 -5.24 -1.06
N MET A 166 14.03 -3.94 -1.28
CA MET A 166 14.83 -3.16 -2.22
C MET A 166 16.22 -2.80 -1.70
N ALA A 167 16.37 -2.48 -0.41
CA ALA A 167 17.67 -2.10 0.13
C ALA A 167 18.72 -3.23 0.02
N PRO A 168 18.43 -4.49 0.41
CA PRO A 168 19.37 -5.60 0.20
C PRO A 168 19.74 -5.81 -1.27
N LEU A 169 18.76 -5.71 -2.19
CA LEU A 169 19.03 -5.86 -3.63
C LEU A 169 19.93 -4.74 -4.16
N GLY A 170 19.68 -3.49 -3.79
CA GLY A 170 20.54 -2.35 -4.18
C GLY A 170 21.99 -2.51 -3.70
N VAL A 171 22.17 -3.02 -2.48
CA VAL A 171 23.49 -3.32 -1.91
C VAL A 171 24.17 -4.48 -2.63
N LEU A 172 23.44 -5.55 -2.95
CA LEU A 172 23.97 -6.68 -3.70
C LEU A 172 24.42 -6.26 -5.11
N ILE A 173 23.63 -5.42 -5.80
CA ILE A 173 24.00 -4.88 -7.12
C ILE A 173 25.32 -4.10 -7.00
N ALA A 174 25.45 -3.24 -5.99
CA ALA A 174 26.68 -2.47 -5.76
C ALA A 174 27.88 -3.35 -5.42
N ALA A 175 27.71 -4.35 -4.55
CA ALA A 175 28.76 -5.27 -4.15
C ALA A 175 29.24 -6.13 -5.33
N THR A 176 28.31 -6.69 -6.11
CA THR A 176 28.63 -7.51 -7.29
C THR A 176 29.30 -6.68 -8.38
N TYR A 177 28.87 -5.43 -8.59
CA TYR A 177 29.54 -4.50 -9.51
C TYR A 177 31.01 -4.29 -9.13
N ARG A 178 31.30 -4.03 -7.84
CA ARG A 178 32.66 -3.83 -7.35
C ARG A 178 33.54 -5.08 -7.48
N GLN A 179 32.97 -6.28 -7.35
CA GLN A 179 33.73 -7.53 -7.40
C GLN A 179 33.96 -8.08 -8.81
N THR A 180 33.02 -7.85 -9.72
CA THR A 180 33.02 -8.50 -11.04
C THR A 180 33.08 -7.46 -12.16
N SER A 181 31.93 -6.90 -12.52
CA SER A 181 31.73 -5.81 -13.46
C SER A 181 30.23 -5.50 -13.56
N ILE A 182 29.86 -4.65 -14.52
CA ILE A 182 28.47 -4.45 -14.92
C ILE A 182 27.76 -5.76 -15.30
N VAL A 183 28.46 -6.74 -15.88
CA VAL A 183 27.85 -8.00 -16.31
C VAL A 183 27.30 -8.78 -15.11
N GLY A 184 28.05 -8.84 -14.00
CA GLY A 184 27.58 -9.48 -12.78
C GLY A 184 26.43 -8.71 -12.13
N ALA A 185 26.50 -7.37 -12.12
CA ALA A 185 25.43 -6.53 -11.61
C ALA A 185 24.12 -6.72 -12.41
N MET A 186 24.20 -6.92 -13.73
CA MET A 186 23.03 -7.15 -14.59
C MET A 186 22.31 -8.48 -14.29
N LEU A 187 22.99 -9.49 -13.74
CA LEU A 187 22.33 -10.73 -13.30
C LEU A 187 21.32 -10.47 -12.16
N LEU A 188 21.54 -9.42 -11.37
CA LEU A 188 20.66 -9.05 -10.26
C LEU A 188 19.43 -8.24 -10.70
N VAL A 189 19.34 -7.87 -11.98
CA VAL A 189 18.11 -7.31 -12.57
C VAL A 189 16.99 -8.36 -12.60
N LEU A 190 17.33 -9.65 -12.77
CA LEU A 190 16.33 -10.72 -12.78
C LEU A 190 15.59 -10.83 -11.43
N PRO A 191 16.28 -10.90 -10.26
CA PRO A 191 15.64 -10.76 -8.96
C PRO A 191 14.77 -9.51 -8.80
N LEU A 192 15.19 -8.34 -9.32
CA LEU A 192 14.36 -7.13 -9.29
C LEU A 192 13.07 -7.30 -10.09
N ILE A 193 13.14 -7.91 -11.27
CA ILE A 193 11.96 -8.22 -12.10
C ILE A 193 11.04 -9.20 -11.36
N VAL A 194 11.59 -10.24 -10.74
CA VAL A 194 10.79 -11.21 -9.97
C VAL A 194 10.09 -10.51 -8.82
N VAL A 195 10.79 -9.69 -8.04
CA VAL A 195 10.19 -8.93 -6.95
C VAL A 195 9.09 -7.99 -7.46
N TYR A 196 9.34 -7.26 -8.56
CA TYR A 196 8.31 -6.43 -9.20
C TYR A 196 7.07 -7.24 -9.59
N VAL A 197 7.24 -8.35 -10.30
CA VAL A 197 6.14 -9.23 -10.73
C VAL A 197 5.39 -9.80 -9.52
N SER A 198 6.10 -10.21 -8.47
CA SER A 198 5.51 -10.72 -7.23
C SER A 198 4.66 -9.66 -6.54
N PHE A 199 5.20 -8.46 -6.31
CA PHE A 199 4.43 -7.37 -5.68
C PHE A 199 3.21 -6.98 -6.51
N ARG A 200 3.37 -6.83 -7.83
CA ARG A 200 2.27 -6.51 -8.74
C ARG A 200 1.18 -7.59 -8.68
N THR A 201 1.58 -8.86 -8.72
CA THR A 201 0.64 -10.00 -8.68
C THR A 201 -0.11 -10.05 -7.36
N LEU A 202 0.58 -9.83 -6.23
CA LEU A 202 -0.05 -9.78 -4.91
C LEU A 202 -1.08 -8.64 -4.81
N GLN A 203 -0.76 -7.44 -5.29
CA GLN A 203 -1.72 -6.33 -5.30
C GLN A 203 -2.89 -6.60 -6.24
N HIS A 204 -2.64 -7.17 -7.43
CA HIS A 204 -3.70 -7.51 -8.37
C HIS A 204 -4.66 -8.57 -7.81
N LEU A 205 -4.13 -9.63 -7.19
CA LEU A 205 -4.94 -10.65 -6.53
C LEU A 205 -5.78 -10.07 -5.38
N ARG A 206 -5.20 -9.15 -4.60
CA ARG A 206 -5.92 -8.44 -3.53
C ARG A 206 -7.08 -7.61 -4.09
N GLU A 207 -6.84 -6.83 -5.13
CA GLU A 207 -7.85 -5.99 -5.79
C GLU A 207 -8.96 -6.84 -6.45
N GLN A 208 -8.60 -7.93 -7.13
CA GLN A 208 -9.56 -8.84 -7.74
C GLN A 208 -10.42 -9.57 -6.69
N THR A 209 -9.83 -9.91 -5.54
CA THR A 209 -10.57 -10.51 -4.43
C THR A 209 -11.60 -9.52 -3.88
N LEU A 210 -11.20 -8.27 -3.63
CA LEU A 210 -12.11 -7.21 -3.22
C LEU A 210 -13.29 -7.05 -4.18
N LYS A 211 -13.00 -6.81 -5.46
CA LYS A 211 -14.03 -6.58 -6.49
C LYS A 211 -14.97 -7.77 -6.66
N THR A 212 -14.45 -9.01 -6.58
CA THR A 212 -15.28 -10.21 -6.67
C THR A 212 -16.25 -10.30 -5.50
N VAL A 213 -15.79 -10.07 -4.26
CA VAL A 213 -16.66 -10.12 -3.08
C VAL A 213 -17.66 -8.97 -3.09
N GLU A 214 -17.24 -7.75 -3.46
CA GLU A 214 -18.14 -6.60 -3.62
C GLU A 214 -19.21 -6.85 -4.69
N ALA A 215 -18.85 -7.47 -5.82
CA ALA A 215 -19.83 -7.82 -6.86
C ALA A 215 -20.83 -8.88 -6.38
N LEU A 216 -20.43 -9.80 -5.50
CA LEU A 216 -21.34 -10.75 -4.87
C LEU A 216 -22.28 -10.06 -3.87
N ALA A 217 -21.74 -9.14 -3.06
CA ALA A 217 -22.56 -8.31 -2.18
C ALA A 217 -23.59 -7.49 -2.97
N ASP A 218 -23.16 -6.85 -4.07
CA ASP A 218 -24.07 -6.12 -4.97
C ASP A 218 -25.15 -7.01 -5.61
N ALA A 219 -24.82 -8.27 -5.90
CA ALA A 219 -25.80 -9.21 -6.43
C ALA A 219 -26.85 -9.59 -5.37
N VAL A 220 -26.44 -9.70 -4.10
CA VAL A 220 -27.34 -9.93 -2.96
C VAL A 220 -28.20 -8.69 -2.68
N ASP A 221 -27.61 -7.50 -2.64
CA ASP A 221 -28.32 -6.22 -2.49
C ASP A 221 -29.37 -6.02 -3.60
N ARG A 222 -29.08 -6.45 -4.83
CA ARG A 222 -30.06 -6.37 -5.93
C ARG A 222 -31.19 -7.39 -5.83
N ARG A 223 -30.97 -8.50 -5.11
CA ARG A 223 -32.02 -9.49 -4.83
C ARG A 223 -33.00 -8.90 -3.83
N ASP A 224 -32.51 -8.20 -2.81
CA ASP A 224 -33.32 -7.55 -1.80
C ASP A 224 -33.86 -6.19 -2.32
N ALA A 225 -35.16 -6.15 -2.66
CA ALA A 225 -35.83 -5.10 -3.44
C ALA A 225 -35.69 -3.66 -2.89
N TYR A 226 -35.15 -3.48 -1.69
CA TYR A 226 -34.95 -2.19 -1.03
C TYR A 226 -33.52 -1.63 -1.09
N THR A 227 -32.52 -2.37 -1.61
CA THR A 227 -31.11 -2.13 -1.21
C THR A 227 -30.11 -1.88 -2.35
N ALA A 228 -30.53 -1.49 -3.56
CA ALA A 228 -29.57 -1.18 -4.63
C ALA A 228 -28.55 -0.09 -4.19
N GLN A 229 -27.27 -0.49 -4.01
CA GLN A 229 -26.16 0.32 -3.48
C GLN A 229 -26.21 0.67 -1.99
N HIS A 230 -27.09 0.05 -1.20
CA HIS A 230 -27.20 0.26 0.24
C HIS A 230 -25.87 -0.03 0.96
N SER A 231 -25.26 -1.19 0.71
CA SER A 231 -24.02 -1.58 1.37
C SER A 231 -22.85 -0.64 1.05
N GLU A 232 -22.85 -0.03 -0.14
CA GLU A 232 -21.88 1.01 -0.53
C GLU A 232 -22.06 2.30 0.31
N VAL A 233 -23.32 2.73 0.47
CA VAL A 233 -23.67 3.92 1.27
C VAL A 233 -23.34 3.72 2.75
N VAL A 234 -23.71 2.56 3.33
CA VAL A 234 -23.40 2.20 4.73
C VAL A 234 -21.89 2.20 4.96
N SER A 235 -21.12 1.62 4.03
CA SER A 235 -19.65 1.60 4.12
C SER A 235 -19.05 3.02 4.17
N GLU A 236 -19.54 3.94 3.35
CA GLU A 236 -19.04 5.32 3.32
C GLU A 236 -19.45 6.14 4.56
N TYR A 237 -20.63 5.92 5.12
CA TYR A 237 -21.01 6.54 6.40
C TYR A 237 -20.21 5.96 7.58
N CYS A 238 -19.99 4.64 7.60
CA CYS A 238 -19.11 3.99 8.57
C CYS A 238 -17.70 4.57 8.53
N ARG A 239 -17.13 4.79 7.33
CA ARG A 239 -15.83 5.44 7.16
C ARG A 239 -15.79 6.81 7.84
N LYS A 240 -16.78 7.67 7.53
CA LYS A 240 -16.84 9.04 8.06
C LYS A 240 -16.97 9.05 9.59
N LEU A 241 -17.81 8.17 10.13
CA LEU A 241 -18.01 8.05 11.57
C LEU A 241 -16.73 7.56 12.28
N ALA A 242 -16.14 6.47 11.79
CA ALA A 242 -14.93 5.88 12.36
C ALA A 242 -13.74 6.86 12.34
N ILE A 243 -13.56 7.62 11.25
CA ILE A 243 -12.54 8.68 11.17
C ILE A 243 -12.83 9.80 12.18
N LYS A 244 -14.09 10.24 12.30
CA LYS A 244 -14.49 11.30 13.25
C LYS A 244 -14.31 10.88 14.71
N MET A 245 -14.44 9.59 15.00
CA MET A 245 -14.14 9.00 16.31
C MET A 245 -12.64 8.89 16.61
N GLY A 246 -11.77 9.16 15.64
CA GLY A 246 -10.32 9.09 15.81
C GLY A 246 -9.76 7.66 15.85
N LEU A 247 -10.46 6.69 15.26
CA LEU A 247 -10.02 5.30 15.27
C LEU A 247 -8.74 5.11 14.44
N PRO A 248 -7.86 4.15 14.82
CA PRO A 248 -6.73 3.76 14.02
C PRO A 248 -7.17 3.34 12.62
N LEU A 249 -6.40 3.71 11.61
CA LEU A 249 -6.78 3.49 10.22
C LEU A 249 -7.07 2.03 9.87
N GLN A 250 -6.25 1.11 10.36
CA GLN A 250 -6.44 -0.32 10.08
C GLN A 250 -7.78 -0.82 10.62
N GLU A 251 -8.31 -0.18 11.66
CA GLU A 251 -9.64 -0.44 12.20
C GLU A 251 -10.72 0.20 11.34
N VAL A 252 -10.53 1.44 10.89
CA VAL A 252 -11.41 2.10 9.91
C VAL A 252 -11.56 1.25 8.64
N GLU A 253 -10.46 0.75 8.07
CA GLU A 253 -10.49 -0.11 6.87
C GLU A 253 -11.22 -1.43 7.12
N ALA A 254 -11.01 -2.07 8.28
CA ALA A 254 -11.70 -3.29 8.63
C ALA A 254 -13.22 -3.09 8.78
N ILE A 255 -13.65 -1.95 9.36
CA ILE A 255 -15.06 -1.56 9.49
C ILE A 255 -15.67 -1.30 8.13
N VAL A 256 -14.99 -0.52 7.28
CA VAL A 256 -15.45 -0.19 5.92
C VAL A 256 -15.63 -1.45 5.08
N LEU A 257 -14.66 -2.37 5.13
CA LEU A 257 -14.75 -3.65 4.43
C LEU A 257 -15.91 -4.49 4.95
N ALA A 258 -16.08 -4.59 6.27
CA ALA A 258 -17.20 -5.31 6.87
C ALA A 258 -18.55 -4.72 6.47
N ALA A 259 -18.69 -3.39 6.58
CA ALA A 259 -19.90 -2.65 6.20
C ALA A 259 -20.29 -2.88 4.75
N ARG A 260 -19.31 -2.98 3.83
CA ARG A 260 -19.57 -3.17 2.40
C ARG A 260 -20.18 -4.54 2.07
N VAL A 261 -20.01 -5.52 2.97
CA VAL A 261 -20.38 -6.92 2.74
C VAL A 261 -21.20 -7.51 3.90
N HIS A 262 -21.72 -6.67 4.80
CA HIS A 262 -22.34 -7.11 6.06
C HIS A 262 -23.53 -8.05 5.81
N ASP A 263 -24.26 -7.80 4.72
CA ASP A 263 -25.42 -8.58 4.29
C ASP A 263 -25.11 -9.71 3.31
N LEU A 264 -23.83 -9.97 2.97
CA LEU A 264 -23.45 -11.00 1.99
C LEU A 264 -24.03 -12.39 2.34
N GLY A 265 -24.22 -12.68 3.63
CA GLY A 265 -24.80 -13.94 4.07
C GLY A 265 -26.26 -14.17 3.67
N LYS A 266 -27.00 -13.11 3.27
CA LYS A 266 -28.37 -13.24 2.72
C LYS A 266 -28.38 -14.08 1.42
N ILE A 267 -27.21 -14.37 0.84
CA ILE A 267 -27.08 -15.37 -0.24
C ILE A 267 -27.69 -16.73 0.13
N ALA A 268 -27.64 -17.14 1.40
CA ALA A 268 -28.19 -18.41 1.87
C ALA A 268 -29.69 -18.35 2.22
N VAL A 269 -30.27 -17.15 2.33
CA VAL A 269 -31.69 -16.98 2.66
C VAL A 269 -32.53 -17.29 1.41
N PRO A 270 -33.52 -18.20 1.48
CA PRO A 270 -34.39 -18.52 0.34
C PRO A 270 -35.21 -17.30 -0.13
N ASP A 271 -35.47 -17.19 -1.43
CA ASP A 271 -36.26 -16.08 -1.98
C ASP A 271 -37.68 -16.00 -1.41
N SER A 272 -38.28 -17.14 -1.02
CA SER A 272 -39.59 -17.17 -0.36
C SER A 272 -39.60 -16.45 1.00
N VAL A 273 -38.44 -16.36 1.66
CA VAL A 273 -38.23 -15.65 2.92
C VAL A 273 -37.77 -14.21 2.64
N LEU A 274 -36.71 -14.05 1.83
CA LEU A 274 -36.10 -12.75 1.54
C LEU A 274 -37.07 -11.77 0.85
N LEU A 275 -37.91 -12.27 -0.07
CA LEU A 275 -38.82 -11.44 -0.87
C LEU A 275 -40.25 -11.46 -0.34
N LYS A 276 -40.50 -12.02 0.85
CA LYS A 276 -41.86 -12.19 1.38
C LYS A 276 -42.53 -10.83 1.58
N PRO A 277 -43.69 -10.55 0.95
CA PRO A 277 -44.43 -9.33 1.19
C PRO A 277 -45.17 -9.43 2.53
N GLY A 278 -44.54 -9.00 3.62
CA GLY A 278 -45.17 -8.97 4.95
C GLY A 278 -44.20 -9.34 6.08
N LYS A 279 -44.78 -9.68 7.25
CA LYS A 279 -43.99 -10.16 8.38
C LYS A 279 -43.56 -11.62 8.14
N LEU A 280 -42.33 -11.92 8.53
CA LEU A 280 -41.83 -13.28 8.63
C LEU A 280 -42.49 -13.99 9.82
N ASP A 281 -42.78 -15.28 9.67
CA ASP A 281 -43.13 -16.15 10.80
C ASP A 281 -41.88 -16.56 11.58
N ALA A 282 -42.04 -17.40 12.61
CA ALA A 282 -40.94 -17.75 13.51
C ALA A 282 -39.81 -18.52 12.79
N ASP A 283 -40.16 -19.47 11.92
CA ASP A 283 -39.19 -20.34 11.24
C ASP A 283 -38.47 -19.56 10.12
N GLU A 284 -39.22 -18.71 9.41
CA GLU A 284 -38.67 -17.79 8.43
C GLU A 284 -37.74 -16.75 9.07
N TRP A 285 -38.09 -16.26 10.27
CA TRP A 285 -37.27 -15.33 11.02
C TRP A 285 -35.99 -15.99 11.55
N GLU A 286 -36.05 -17.25 12.00
CA GLU A 286 -34.86 -18.03 12.37
C GLU A 286 -33.92 -18.17 11.16
N THR A 287 -34.46 -18.50 9.98
CA THR A 287 -33.69 -18.57 8.73
C THR A 287 -33.03 -17.24 8.38
N MET A 288 -33.74 -16.11 8.54
CA MET A 288 -33.19 -14.78 8.26
C MET A 288 -32.03 -14.43 9.22
N GLN A 289 -32.10 -14.85 10.48
CA GLN A 289 -31.08 -14.57 11.50
C GLN A 289 -29.75 -15.30 11.26
N GLU A 290 -29.71 -16.28 10.34
CA GLU A 290 -28.47 -16.99 10.01
C GLU A 290 -27.49 -16.17 9.17
N HIS A 291 -27.95 -15.12 8.48
CA HIS A 291 -27.11 -14.38 7.52
C HIS A 291 -25.82 -13.80 8.12
N PRO A 292 -25.74 -13.28 9.36
CA PRO A 292 -24.48 -12.79 9.90
C PRO A 292 -23.45 -13.91 10.05
N SER A 293 -23.89 -15.09 10.51
CA SER A 293 -23.06 -16.30 10.65
C SER A 293 -22.56 -16.81 9.30
N VAL A 294 -23.47 -16.92 8.32
CA VAL A 294 -23.12 -17.33 6.95
C VAL A 294 -22.13 -16.34 6.32
N GLY A 295 -22.38 -15.05 6.45
CA GLY A 295 -21.48 -14.00 5.96
C GLY A 295 -20.10 -14.10 6.59
N ALA A 296 -20.03 -14.24 7.92
CA ALA A 296 -18.78 -14.41 8.65
C ALA A 296 -18.01 -15.69 8.25
N ASP A 297 -18.71 -16.78 7.91
CA ASP A 297 -18.08 -18.02 7.48
C ASP A 297 -17.56 -17.98 6.04
N ILE A 298 -18.28 -17.29 5.14
CA ILE A 298 -17.79 -17.02 3.78
C ILE A 298 -16.52 -16.17 3.86
N LEU A 299 -16.57 -15.06 4.60
CA LEU A 299 -15.48 -14.10 4.70
C LEU A 299 -14.30 -14.63 5.52
N GLY A 300 -14.54 -15.50 6.50
CA GLY A 300 -13.50 -16.12 7.32
C GLY A 300 -12.51 -16.98 6.53
N LYS A 301 -12.85 -17.39 5.31
CA LYS A 301 -11.96 -18.11 4.39
C LYS A 301 -10.97 -17.19 3.66
N LEU A 302 -11.19 -15.88 3.72
CA LEU A 302 -10.41 -14.88 3.00
C LEU A 302 -9.54 -14.10 3.98
N TRP A 303 -8.21 -14.24 3.85
CA TRP A 303 -7.23 -13.52 4.68
C TRP A 303 -7.55 -12.02 4.81
N LEU A 304 -7.97 -11.41 3.70
CA LEU A 304 -8.31 -10.00 3.60
C LEU A 304 -9.41 -9.54 4.58
N TYR A 305 -10.37 -10.42 4.89
CA TYR A 305 -11.53 -10.10 5.75
C TYR A 305 -11.37 -10.61 7.17
N ARG A 306 -10.19 -11.11 7.56
CA ARG A 306 -9.96 -11.70 8.89
C ARG A 306 -10.36 -10.78 10.05
N ARG A 307 -10.09 -9.46 9.93
CA ARG A 307 -10.47 -8.44 10.93
C ARG A 307 -11.93 -7.99 10.81
N SER A 308 -12.49 -8.08 9.60
CA SER A 308 -13.87 -7.69 9.28
C SER A 308 -14.88 -8.77 9.67
N ARG A 309 -14.46 -10.03 9.78
CA ARG A 309 -15.31 -11.19 10.07
C ARG A 309 -16.18 -10.98 11.31
N GLU A 310 -15.58 -10.57 12.43
CA GLU A 310 -16.33 -10.38 13.68
C GLU A 310 -17.33 -9.23 13.55
N PHE A 311 -17.00 -8.19 12.79
CA PHE A 311 -17.91 -7.08 12.58
C PHE A 311 -19.13 -7.51 11.77
N VAL A 312 -18.95 -8.36 10.76
CA VAL A 312 -20.06 -8.97 10.00
C VAL A 312 -20.85 -9.95 10.87
N LEU A 313 -20.20 -10.75 11.71
CA LEU A 313 -20.91 -11.70 12.58
C LEU A 313 -21.87 -11.01 13.56
N TYR A 314 -21.44 -9.86 14.10
CA TYR A 314 -22.14 -9.19 15.20
C TYR A 314 -22.87 -7.90 14.79
N HIS A 315 -22.98 -7.58 13.49
CA HIS A 315 -23.61 -6.32 13.06
C HIS A 315 -25.12 -6.23 13.38
N GLN A 316 -25.77 -7.36 13.67
CA GLN A 316 -27.17 -7.41 14.11
C GLN A 316 -27.32 -7.56 15.63
N GLU A 317 -26.20 -7.59 16.37
CA GLU A 317 -26.24 -7.55 17.82
C GLU A 317 -26.70 -6.18 18.29
N ARG A 318 -27.47 -6.18 19.39
CA ARG A 318 -28.05 -4.96 19.95
C ARG A 318 -27.43 -4.67 21.28
N TYR A 319 -27.19 -3.39 21.56
CA TYR A 319 -26.58 -2.95 22.82
C TYR A 319 -27.34 -3.43 24.06
N ASP A 320 -28.65 -3.68 23.94
CA ASP A 320 -29.54 -4.20 24.99
C ASP A 320 -29.54 -5.74 25.14
N GLY A 321 -28.71 -6.46 24.39
CA GLY A 321 -28.62 -7.93 24.41
C GLY A 321 -29.78 -8.65 23.72
N LYS A 322 -30.64 -7.94 22.99
CA LYS A 322 -31.79 -8.53 22.27
C LYS A 322 -31.51 -8.78 20.78
N GLY A 323 -30.24 -8.68 20.39
CA GLY A 323 -29.80 -8.93 19.02
C GLY A 323 -29.53 -10.41 18.77
N TYR A 324 -28.93 -10.69 17.61
CA TYR A 324 -28.56 -12.02 17.15
C TYR A 324 -27.21 -11.94 16.41
N PRO A 325 -26.48 -13.07 16.22
CA PRO A 325 -26.86 -14.46 16.49
C PRO A 325 -26.59 -14.97 17.92
N THR A 326 -25.86 -14.23 18.75
CA THR A 326 -25.40 -14.71 20.07
C THR A 326 -26.07 -14.04 21.26
N GLY A 327 -26.64 -12.85 21.08
CA GLY A 327 -27.30 -12.08 22.15
C GLY A 327 -26.31 -11.44 23.13
N ILE A 328 -25.07 -11.19 22.69
CA ILE A 328 -24.08 -10.44 23.47
C ILE A 328 -24.50 -8.97 23.63
N ALA A 329 -24.05 -8.31 24.69
CA ALA A 329 -24.56 -6.98 25.06
C ALA A 329 -23.45 -5.95 25.35
N GLY A 330 -23.82 -4.67 25.23
CA GLY A 330 -22.95 -3.55 25.58
C GLY A 330 -21.60 -3.55 24.85
N ASP A 331 -20.53 -3.53 25.62
CA ASP A 331 -19.15 -3.48 25.13
C ASP A 331 -18.58 -4.85 24.70
N GLU A 332 -19.32 -5.95 24.90
CA GLU A 332 -18.96 -7.25 24.33
C GLU A 332 -19.11 -7.24 22.79
N ILE A 333 -19.98 -6.37 22.27
CA ILE A 333 -20.15 -6.17 20.83
C ILE A 333 -18.94 -5.37 20.31
N PRO A 334 -18.18 -5.92 19.33
CA PRO A 334 -17.05 -5.19 18.77
C PRO A 334 -17.44 -3.80 18.29
N LEU A 335 -16.60 -2.81 18.55
CA LEU A 335 -16.89 -1.41 18.20
C LEU A 335 -17.25 -1.25 16.72
N GLY A 336 -16.56 -1.97 15.84
CA GLY A 336 -16.85 -2.00 14.42
C GLY A 336 -18.25 -2.50 14.07
N ALA A 337 -18.73 -3.55 14.74
CA ALA A 337 -20.10 -4.04 14.57
C ALA A 337 -21.12 -2.98 15.03
N ARG A 338 -20.91 -2.37 16.21
CA ARG A 338 -21.79 -1.30 16.73
C ARG A 338 -21.89 -0.10 15.78
N ILE A 339 -20.77 0.28 15.16
CA ILE A 339 -20.74 1.35 14.15
C ILE A 339 -21.59 0.96 12.95
N ILE A 340 -21.45 -0.26 12.44
CA ILE A 340 -22.24 -0.75 11.31
C ILE A 340 -23.73 -0.76 11.67
N SER A 341 -24.12 -1.32 12.81
CA SER A 341 -25.53 -1.38 13.24
C SER A 341 -26.18 0.00 13.33
N VAL A 342 -25.46 1.00 13.85
CA VAL A 342 -25.98 2.37 13.97
C VAL A 342 -26.13 3.03 12.60
N VAL A 343 -25.18 2.80 11.70
CA VAL A 343 -25.19 3.41 10.36
C VAL A 343 -26.22 2.74 9.45
N ASP A 344 -26.35 1.42 9.54
CA ASP A 344 -27.33 0.63 8.77
C ASP A 344 -28.78 1.00 9.14
N ALA A 345 -29.03 1.29 10.43
CA ALA A 345 -30.33 1.72 10.91
C ALA A 345 -30.72 3.18 10.59
N TYR A 346 -29.78 4.02 10.13
CA TYR A 346 -29.95 5.47 9.94
C TYR A 346 -30.43 5.83 8.53
#